data_AF-A0A679JRQ8-F1
#
_entry.id   AF-A0A679JRQ8-F1
#
_cell.length_a   1.000
_cell.length_b   1.000
_cell.length_c   1.000
_cell.angle_alpha   90.00
_cell.angle_beta   90.00
_cell.angle_gamma   90.00
#
_symmetry.space_group_name_H-M   'P 1'
#
loop_
_entity.id
_entity.type
_entity.pdbx_description
1 polymer ?
#
loop_
_entity_poly.entity_id
_entity_poly.type
_entity_poly.pdbx_seq_one_letter_code
_entity_poly.pdbx_strand_id
1 'polypeptide(L)' 'MYTTNCTIERGDEQIELEVNYSLTPYYPARTYGAPEDCYPAEGGEVDELTAYLEGEVFALTPVEMRALERRIYQNDIW' A
#
# COMPACT_ATOMS: atom_id res chain seq x y z
N MET A 1 10.30 -5.50 -3.36
CA MET A 1 9.39 -4.80 -4.30
C MET A 1 8.36 -5.79 -4.76
N TYR A 2 7.11 -5.35 -4.76
CA TYR A 2 5.94 -6.09 -5.22
C TYR A 2 5.34 -5.34 -6.42
N THR A 3 4.66 -6.09 -7.27
CA THR A 3 3.97 -5.56 -8.44
C THR A 3 2.57 -6.14 -8.48
N THR A 4 1.57 -5.29 -8.71
CA THR A 4 0.17 -5.72 -8.84
C THR A 4 -0.53 -4.92 -9.93
N ASN A 5 -1.50 -5.54 -10.59
CA ASN A 5 -2.35 -4.86 -11.56
C ASN A 5 -3.66 -4.45 -10.89
N CYS A 6 -4.08 -3.22 -11.12
CA CYS A 6 -5.32 -2.70 -10.55
C CYS A 6 -6.01 -1.75 -11.50
N THR A 7 -7.33 -1.70 -11.40
CA THR A 7 -8.15 -0.75 -12.14
C THR A 7 -8.53 0.41 -11.21
N ILE A 8 -8.33 1.64 -11.67
CA ILE A 8 -8.85 2.85 -11.04
C ILE A 8 -9.98 3.46 -11.88
N GLU A 9 -10.87 4.20 -11.23
CA GLU A 9 -11.92 4.96 -11.90
C GLU A 9 -11.58 6.44 -11.87
N ARG A 10 -11.56 7.08 -13.05
CA ARG A 10 -11.31 8.52 -13.20
C ARG A 10 -12.40 9.14 -14.06
N GLY A 11 -13.37 9.79 -13.42
CA GLY A 11 -14.59 10.23 -14.11
C GLY A 11 -15.39 9.02 -14.56
N ASP A 12 -15.69 8.94 -15.86
CA ASP A 12 -16.41 7.81 -16.47
C ASP A 12 -15.47 6.77 -17.10
N GLU A 13 -14.14 6.92 -16.92
CA GLU A 13 -13.13 6.03 -17.49
C GLU A 13 -12.60 5.04 -16.44
N GLN A 14 -12.37 3.79 -16.89
CA GLN A 14 -11.65 2.78 -16.14
C GLN A 14 -10.23 2.64 -16.72
N ILE A 15 -9.22 2.76 -15.87
CA ILE A 15 -7.82 2.75 -16.26
C ILE A 15 -7.14 1.58 -15.54
N GLU A 16 -6.60 0.63 -16.30
CA GLU A 16 -5.78 -0.45 -15.77
C GLU A 16 -4.33 0.01 -15.61
N LEU A 17 -3.79 -0.13 -14.41
CA LEU A 17 -2.47 0.32 -14.02
C LEU A 17 -1.67 -0.85 -13.44
N GLU A 18 -0.39 -0.89 -13.78
CA GLU A 18 0.60 -1.69 -13.06
C GLU A 18 1.14 -0.83 -11.90
N VAL A 19 1.08 -1.35 -10.68
CA VAL A 19 1.53 -0.65 -9.47
C VAL A 19 2.70 -1.39 -8.87
N ASN A 20 3.84 -0.70 -8.78
CA ASN A 20 5.04 -1.17 -8.10
C ASN A 20 5.10 -0.53 -6.72
N TYR A 21 5.28 -1.35 -5.69
CA TYR A 21 5.32 -0.86 -4.31
C TYR A 21 6.26 -1.65 -3.41
N SER A 22 6.63 -1.05 -2.28
CA SER A 22 7.35 -1.70 -1.18
C SER A 22 6.56 -1.64 0.11
N LEU A 23 6.70 -2.69 0.91
CA LEU A 23 6.02 -2.83 2.19
C LEU A 23 7.06 -2.97 3.31
N THR A 24 6.92 -2.19 4.36
CA THR A 24 7.61 -2.46 5.63
C THR A 24 6.88 -3.63 6.33
N PRO A 25 7.58 -4.69 6.77
CA PRO A 25 6.97 -5.79 7.52
C PRO A 25 6.22 -5.29 8.75
N TYR A 26 5.05 -5.90 9.02
CA TYR A 26 4.27 -5.58 10.21
C TYR A 26 4.78 -6.34 11.44
N TYR A 27 5.11 -5.59 12.49
CA TYR A 27 5.47 -6.12 13.81
C TYR A 27 4.36 -5.78 14.81
N PRO A 28 3.64 -6.78 15.35
CA PRO A 28 2.54 -6.53 16.27
C PRO A 28 3.04 -5.99 17.61
N ALA A 29 2.21 -5.15 18.24
CA ALA A 29 2.47 -4.63 19.57
C ALA A 29 2.56 -5.76 20.62
N ARG A 30 3.46 -5.61 21.58
CA ARG A 30 3.42 -6.37 22.84
C ARG A 30 2.75 -5.52 23.90
N THR A 31 1.50 -5.86 24.21
CA THR A 31 0.64 -5.11 25.14
C THR A 31 0.49 -5.81 26.51
N TYR A 32 1.25 -6.88 26.75
CA TYR A 32 1.16 -7.70 27.95
C TYR A 32 2.56 -8.09 28.49
N GLY A 33 2.63 -8.30 29.80
CA GLY A 33 3.87 -8.60 30.52
C GLY A 33 4.30 -7.44 31.44
N ALA A 34 5.58 -7.43 31.80
CA ALA A 34 6.16 -6.31 32.52
C ALA A 34 6.13 -5.05 31.62
N PRO A 35 5.84 -3.85 32.14
CA PRO A 35 5.79 -2.63 31.33
C PRO A 35 7.07 -2.36 30.52
N GLU A 36 8.23 -2.77 31.05
CA GLU A 36 9.55 -2.63 30.42
C GLU A 36 9.70 -3.50 29.16
N ASP A 37 8.88 -4.55 29.05
CA ASP A 37 8.85 -5.46 27.89
C ASP A 37 7.81 -5.04 26.83
N CYS A 38 6.94 -4.09 27.15
CA CYS A 38 5.87 -3.65 26.24
C CYS A 38 6.43 -2.71 25.16
N TYR A 39 5.97 -2.90 23.93
CA TYR A 39 6.34 -2.06 22.78
C TYR A 39 5.14 -1.90 21.83
N PRO A 40 5.04 -0.74 21.16
CA PRO A 40 3.97 -0.48 20.20
C PRO A 40 4.11 -1.36 18.95
N ALA A 41 3.05 -1.42 18.14
CA ALA A 41 3.14 -2.04 16.82
C ALA A 41 3.99 -1.14 15.91
N GLU A 42 4.71 -1.75 14.98
CA GLU A 42 5.59 -1.05 14.04
C GLU A 42 5.42 -1.62 12.62
N GLY A 43 5.69 -0.77 11.63
CA GLY A 43 5.65 -1.17 10.23
C GLY A 43 4.24 -1.50 9.73
N GLY A 44 4.19 -2.32 8.67
CA GLY A 44 2.97 -2.52 7.90
C GLY A 44 2.58 -1.26 7.15
N GLU A 45 3.54 -0.56 6.55
CA GLU A 45 3.32 0.66 5.74
C GLU A 45 3.78 0.44 4.31
N VAL A 46 3.13 1.14 3.36
CA VAL A 46 3.57 1.22 1.97
C VAL A 46 4.60 2.36 1.90
N ASP A 47 5.87 2.05 1.63
CA ASP A 47 6.96 3.06 1.65
C ASP A 47 7.13 3.74 0.29
N GLU A 48 7.13 2.96 -0.78
CA GLU A 48 7.23 3.45 -2.16
C GLU A 48 6.02 2.92 -2.93
N LEU A 49 5.38 3.78 -3.72
CA LEU A 49 4.28 3.40 -4.62
C LEU A 49 4.42 4.20 -5.92
N THR A 50 4.58 3.49 -7.03
CA THR A 50 4.61 4.07 -8.38
C THR A 50 3.65 3.31 -9.27
N ALA A 51 2.77 4.04 -9.96
CA ALA A 51 1.86 3.49 -10.95
C ALA A 51 2.41 3.69 -12.36
N TYR A 52 2.13 2.73 -13.22
CA TYR A 52 2.48 2.73 -14.63
C TYR A 52 1.24 2.45 -15.47
N LEU A 53 1.09 3.20 -16.56
CA LEU A 53 0.09 2.97 -17.60
C LEU A 53 0.84 2.67 -18.89
N GLU A 54 0.65 1.46 -19.44
CA GLU A 54 1.34 1.02 -20.66
C GLU A 54 2.88 1.17 -20.60
N GLY A 55 3.46 1.01 -19.41
CA GLY A 55 4.91 1.12 -19.17
C GLY A 55 5.43 2.53 -18.87
N GLU A 56 4.59 3.55 -18.98
CA GLU A 56 4.93 4.94 -18.66
C GLU A 56 4.46 5.32 -17.25
N VAL A 57 5.23 6.17 -16.55
CA VAL A 57 4.88 6.61 -15.19
C VAL A 57 3.55 7.37 -15.23
N PHE A 58 2.59 6.88 -14.45
CA PHE A 58 1.26 7.45 -14.36
C PHE A 58 1.10 8.27 -13.08
N ALA A 59 0.74 9.54 -13.23
CA ALA A 59 0.53 10.45 -12.11
C ALA A 59 -0.82 10.18 -11.43
N LEU A 60 -0.75 9.68 -10.19
CA LEU A 60 -1.89 9.50 -9.31
C LEU A 60 -2.22 10.79 -8.57
N THR A 61 -3.51 11.06 -8.41
CA THR A 61 -4.00 12.06 -7.47
C THR A 61 -3.87 11.54 -6.03
N PRO A 62 -3.87 12.41 -5.01
CA PRO A 62 -3.82 11.97 -3.60
C PRO A 62 -4.99 11.06 -3.20
N VAL A 63 -6.14 11.17 -3.86
CA VAL A 63 -7.31 10.32 -3.60
C VAL A 63 -7.09 8.93 -4.18
N GLU A 64 -6.61 8.82 -5.41
CA GLU A 64 -6.30 7.54 -6.06
C GLU A 64 -5.16 6.82 -5.34
N MET A 65 -4.12 7.55 -4.90
CA MET A 65 -3.01 6.98 -4.16
C MET A 65 -3.47 6.31 -2.86
N ARG A 66 -4.30 7.00 -2.06
CA ARG A 66 -4.88 6.43 -0.82
C ARG A 66 -5.79 5.24 -1.09
N ALA A 67 -6.54 5.26 -2.19
CA ALA A 67 -7.39 4.14 -2.58
C ALA A 67 -6.55 2.90 -2.94
N LEU A 68 -5.43 3.11 -3.65
CA LEU A 68 -4.49 2.05 -4.00
C LEU A 68 -3.76 1.50 -2.78
N GLU A 69 -3.25 2.35 -1.90
CA GLU A 69 -2.65 1.93 -0.63
C GLU A 69 -3.64 1.04 0.14
N ARG A 70 -4.87 1.50 0.36
CA ARG A 70 -5.90 0.73 1.06
C ARG A 70 -6.15 -0.64 0.42
N ARG A 71 -6.12 -0.72 -0.92
CA ARG A 71 -6.30 -1.98 -1.65
C ARG A 71 -5.12 -2.92 -1.46
N ILE A 72 -3.89 -2.41 -1.52
CA ILE A 72 -2.66 -3.17 -1.25
C ILE A 72 -2.71 -3.75 0.17
N TYR A 73 -3.05 -2.91 1.15
CA TYR A 73 -3.23 -3.34 2.54
C TYR A 73 -4.20 -4.50 2.71
N GLN A 74 -5.31 -4.49 1.99
CA GLN A 74 -6.35 -5.52 2.10
C GLN A 74 -5.98 -6.84 1.42
N ASN A 75 -5.13 -6.82 0.39
CA ASN A 75 -4.80 -8.00 -0.41
C ASN A 75 -3.47 -8.65 -0.02
N ASP A 76 -2.48 -7.86 0.44
CA ASP A 76 -1.10 -8.35 0.56
C ASP A 76 -0.55 -8.35 2.00
N ILE A 77 -1.19 -7.64 2.93
CA ILE A 77 -0.70 -7.48 4.32
C ILE A 77 -1.50 -8.36 5.30
N TRP A 78 -2.52 -9.08 4.83
CA TRP A 78 -3.37 -9.96 5.63
C TRP A 78 -3.66 -11.31 4.96
#